data_AF-A0A1L9SEW3-F1
#
_entry.id   AF-A0A1L9SEW3-F1
#
_cell.length_a   1.000
_cell.length_b   1.000
_cell.length_c   1.000
_cell.angle_alpha   90.00
_cell.angle_beta   90.00
_cell.angle_gamma   90.00
#
_symmetry.space_group_name_H-M   'P 1'
#
loop_
_entity.id
_entity.type
_entity.pdbx_description
1 polymer ?
#
loop_
_entity_poly.entity_id
_entity_poly.type
_entity_poly.pdbx_seq_one_letter_code
_entity_poly.pdbx_strand_id
1 'polypeptide(L)'
;MEDPSVSTTNVPCNDTSDSEDTEVMISRRGVRPVGELQKHGLRPVWTGSRGYPAEVIPDDIAEWLDDQGKRRSAQYIGPLKSLFWLAGYDELVRAVDDPAYTIEDEVRVVLNGVDIGWLLEDYLEEGKIPRQLYMQYLDYASPPSWLLPVIISRLNLIPQAVTTDLRSHNIRTLYPLSRPQYLPNIVKSVKVKWERRPEKFLRKIEEIAPDLLEGHNVWLRGLSRTALMCTLAFLIPSVSDKAFQTEFGPGFYTTNDMKYAFDYCSRNGAMMVFQNPDLRNLNVWEPTENEWNQLVATWIQLPLSGVIEDMPARYSDADIIRSPISSAKDTAREMNAFPKRGKEEQLVAVSYDGCRALSRSLSTIIYFDSC
;
A
#
# COMPACT_ATOMS: atom_id res chain seq x y z
N MET A 1 11.94 -72.93 32.38
CA MET A 1 12.15 -73.95 31.34
C MET A 1 11.22 -73.62 30.20
N GLU A 2 11.63 -73.30 29.00
CA GLU A 2 12.91 -73.05 28.34
C GLU A 2 12.53 -72.13 27.18
N ASP A 3 13.32 -71.07 26.96
CA ASP A 3 13.40 -70.38 25.68
C ASP A 3 14.40 -71.19 24.81
N PRO A 4 14.41 -71.10 23.45
CA PRO A 4 15.10 -69.93 22.90
C PRO A 4 14.72 -69.46 21.47
N SER A 5 14.95 -68.16 21.29
CA SER A 5 15.72 -67.49 20.21
C SER A 5 15.15 -67.41 18.78
N VAL A 6 14.90 -66.17 18.34
CA VAL A 6 15.50 -65.54 17.13
C VAL A 6 15.68 -64.04 17.41
N SER A 7 16.89 -63.64 17.85
CA SER A 7 17.87 -62.83 17.11
C SER A 7 17.44 -61.41 16.73
N THR A 8 17.71 -60.47 17.65
CA THR A 8 17.83 -59.03 17.43
C THR A 8 19.21 -58.71 16.87
N THR A 9 19.26 -58.09 15.68
CA THR A 9 20.48 -57.42 15.19
C THR A 9 20.24 -55.91 15.19
N ASN A 10 21.01 -55.23 16.03
CA ASN A 10 21.14 -53.78 16.10
C ASN A 10 21.66 -53.24 14.76
N VAL A 11 20.96 -52.26 14.20
CA VAL A 11 21.54 -51.30 13.26
C VAL A 11 21.57 -49.95 13.99
N PRO A 12 22.75 -49.36 14.24
CA PRO A 12 22.82 -47.98 14.67
C PRO A 12 22.53 -47.11 13.44
N CYS A 13 21.35 -46.47 13.41
CA CYS A 13 21.13 -45.37 12.48
C CYS A 13 22.00 -44.21 12.93
N ASN A 14 23.08 -44.04 12.17
CA ASN A 14 24.04 -42.97 12.28
C ASN A 14 23.36 -41.66 11.85
N ASP A 15 22.84 -40.89 12.81
CA ASP A 15 22.37 -39.51 12.60
C ASP A 15 23.58 -38.61 12.33
N THR A 16 24.02 -38.62 11.07
CA THR A 16 24.86 -37.58 10.46
C THR A 16 24.37 -37.42 9.03
N SER A 17 23.17 -36.83 8.89
CA SER A 17 22.73 -36.26 7.62
C SER A 17 22.97 -34.77 7.73
N ASP A 18 24.05 -34.36 7.07
CA ASP A 18 24.61 -33.03 7.07
C ASP A 18 23.60 -31.93 6.73
N SER A 19 23.80 -30.85 7.46
CA SER A 19 23.03 -29.63 7.59
C SER A 19 23.15 -28.69 6.40
N GLU A 20 23.03 -29.17 5.16
CA GLU A 20 23.22 -28.32 3.96
C GLU A 20 21.92 -27.95 3.23
N ASP A 21 20.82 -28.68 3.47
CA ASP A 21 19.54 -28.43 2.76
C ASP A 21 18.61 -27.43 3.46
N THR A 22 18.88 -27.08 4.73
CA THR A 22 18.07 -26.11 5.49
C THR A 22 18.47 -24.66 5.22
N GLU A 23 19.66 -24.41 4.66
CA GLU A 23 20.14 -23.06 4.33
C GLU A 23 19.64 -22.60 2.95
N VAL A 24 19.25 -23.55 2.08
CA VAL A 24 18.72 -23.27 0.74
C VAL A 24 17.21 -22.95 0.75
N MET A 25 16.48 -23.29 1.81
CA MET A 25 15.04 -22.98 1.93
C MET A 25 14.71 -21.58 2.51
N ILE A 26 15.71 -20.76 2.85
CA ILE A 26 15.50 -19.38 3.32
C ILE A 26 15.51 -18.37 2.14
N SER A 27 15.93 -18.78 0.94
CA SER A 27 16.40 -17.83 -0.09
C SER A 27 15.44 -17.47 -1.23
N ARG A 28 14.14 -17.80 -1.18
CA ARG A 28 13.19 -17.34 -2.24
C ARG A 28 12.01 -16.49 -1.79
N ARG A 29 11.78 -16.32 -0.48
CA ARG A 29 10.61 -15.57 0.05
C ARG A 29 10.79 -14.92 1.42
N GLY A 30 11.96 -15.02 2.04
CA GLY A 30 12.21 -14.36 3.32
C GLY A 30 12.46 -12.86 3.11
N VAL A 31 11.77 -12.01 3.86
CA VAL A 31 12.24 -10.63 4.06
C VAL A 31 13.66 -10.73 4.62
N ARG A 32 14.66 -10.36 3.81
CA ARG A 32 16.05 -10.40 4.25
C ARG A 32 16.28 -9.33 5.31
N PRO A 33 17.14 -9.57 6.30
CA PRO A 33 17.35 -8.62 7.38
C PRO A 33 18.02 -7.34 6.88
N VAL A 34 17.47 -6.19 7.26
CA VAL A 34 17.99 -4.87 6.86
C VAL A 34 19.46 -4.66 7.24
N GLY A 35 19.90 -5.25 8.36
CA GLY A 35 21.28 -5.17 8.84
C GLY A 35 22.32 -5.88 7.96
N GLU A 36 21.90 -6.66 6.95
CA GLU A 36 22.81 -7.39 6.07
C GLU A 36 23.10 -6.68 4.75
N LEU A 37 22.38 -5.61 4.40
CA LEU A 37 22.56 -4.87 3.15
C LEU A 37 24.04 -4.54 2.86
N GLN A 38 24.74 -3.98 3.85
CA GLN A 38 26.13 -3.58 3.69
C GLN A 38 27.07 -4.77 3.47
N LYS A 39 26.79 -5.93 4.06
CA LYS A 39 27.58 -7.16 3.84
C LYS A 39 27.48 -7.65 2.39
N HIS A 40 26.38 -7.33 1.72
CA HIS A 40 26.13 -7.66 0.32
C HIS A 40 26.50 -6.52 -0.64
N GLY A 41 27.25 -5.51 -0.18
CA GLY A 41 27.66 -4.37 -1.01
C GLY A 41 26.51 -3.44 -1.42
N LEU A 42 25.35 -3.55 -0.74
CA LEU A 42 24.18 -2.73 -1.01
C LEU A 42 24.12 -1.57 -0.03
N ARG A 43 23.62 -0.43 -0.52
CA ARG A 43 23.49 0.78 0.30
C ARG A 43 22.40 0.58 1.35
N PRO A 44 22.56 1.09 2.59
CA PRO A 44 21.52 0.99 3.59
C PRO A 44 20.20 1.67 3.18
N VAL A 45 19.12 1.30 3.86
CA VAL A 45 17.82 1.94 3.74
C VAL A 45 17.43 2.60 5.06
N TRP A 46 16.63 3.65 5.00
CA TRP A 46 15.95 4.20 6.16
C TRP A 46 14.74 3.32 6.50
N THR A 47 14.50 3.04 7.78
CA THR A 47 13.33 2.27 8.23
C THR A 47 12.43 3.09 9.15
N GLY A 48 11.12 2.80 9.12
CA GLY A 48 10.15 3.45 10.00
C GLY A 48 10.44 3.27 11.50
N SER A 49 10.99 2.13 11.89
CA SER A 49 11.29 1.81 13.30
C SER A 49 12.64 2.30 13.81
N ARG A 50 13.68 2.34 12.96
CA ARG A 50 15.07 2.57 13.38
C ARG A 50 15.74 3.77 12.71
N GLY A 51 15.07 4.39 11.73
CA GLY A 51 15.64 5.46 10.92
C GLY A 51 16.73 4.95 9.98
N TYR A 52 17.64 5.84 9.59
CA TYR A 52 18.81 5.47 8.79
C TYR A 52 19.95 5.02 9.70
N PRO A 53 20.69 3.93 9.38
CA PRO A 53 21.67 3.36 10.30
C PRO A 53 22.99 4.15 10.42
N ALA A 54 23.23 5.16 9.59
CA ALA A 54 24.42 6.01 9.68
C ALA A 54 24.09 7.37 10.29
N GLU A 55 25.11 8.05 10.84
CA GLU A 55 24.98 9.39 11.44
C GLU A 55 24.46 10.44 10.45
N VAL A 56 24.81 10.29 9.17
CA VAL A 56 24.40 11.20 8.09
C VAL A 56 23.46 10.47 7.14
N ILE A 57 22.25 11.01 6.98
CA ILE A 57 21.28 10.53 5.99
C ILE A 57 21.67 11.09 4.62
N PRO A 58 21.87 10.26 3.59
CA PRO A 58 22.13 10.73 2.22
C PRO A 58 21.03 11.66 1.70
N ASP A 59 21.40 12.69 0.95
CA ASP A 59 20.47 13.73 0.46
C ASP A 59 19.30 13.16 -0.34
N ASP A 60 19.55 12.11 -1.13
CA ASP A 60 18.54 11.45 -1.97
C ASP A 60 17.50 10.66 -1.15
N ILE A 61 17.85 10.19 0.05
CA ILE A 61 16.93 9.62 1.04
C ILE A 61 16.28 10.72 1.87
N ALA A 62 17.06 11.72 2.30
CA ALA A 62 16.58 12.84 3.09
C ALA A 62 15.50 13.66 2.36
N GLU A 63 15.54 13.72 1.03
CA GLU A 63 14.51 14.40 0.22
C GLU A 63 13.10 13.84 0.43
N TRP A 64 12.97 12.58 0.88
CA TRP A 64 11.70 11.94 1.16
C TRP A 64 11.27 12.04 2.62
N LEU A 65 12.09 12.64 3.50
CA LEU A 65 11.81 12.76 4.93
C LEU A 65 11.34 14.18 5.26
N ASP A 66 10.58 14.29 6.36
CA ASP A 66 10.26 15.57 6.97
C ASP A 66 11.49 16.18 7.68
N ASP A 67 11.34 17.41 8.18
CA ASP A 67 12.41 18.14 8.90
C ASP A 67 12.90 17.42 10.17
N GLN A 68 12.20 16.38 10.63
CA GLN A 68 12.57 15.55 11.78
C GLN A 68 13.20 14.22 11.33
N GLY A 69 13.48 14.04 10.04
CA GLY A 69 14.05 12.82 9.48
C GLY A 69 13.07 11.65 9.48
N LYS A 70 11.75 11.91 9.45
CA LYS A 70 10.70 10.89 9.53
C LYS A 70 9.76 10.96 8.33
N ARG A 71 9.10 9.83 8.05
CA ARG A 71 7.93 9.77 7.15
C ARG A 71 6.95 8.74 7.70
N ARG A 72 5.82 9.21 8.26
CA ARG A 72 4.87 8.36 9.02
C ARG A 72 4.20 7.25 8.21
N SER A 73 4.10 7.45 6.91
CA SER A 73 3.49 6.53 5.96
C SER A 73 4.47 5.52 5.38
N ALA A 74 5.78 5.61 5.69
CA ALA A 74 6.81 4.79 5.07
C ALA A 74 7.37 3.73 6.03
N GLN A 75 7.50 2.53 5.49
CA GLN A 75 8.18 1.39 6.11
C GLN A 75 9.68 1.41 5.76
N TYR A 76 9.99 1.63 4.47
CA TYR A 76 11.36 1.72 3.96
C TYR A 76 11.52 2.91 3.03
N ILE A 77 12.69 3.54 3.07
CA ILE A 77 13.12 4.51 2.06
C ILE A 77 14.55 4.20 1.68
N GLY A 78 14.79 3.92 0.40
CA GLY A 78 16.14 3.58 -0.04
C GLY A 78 16.24 3.27 -1.53
N PRO A 79 17.46 3.02 -2.02
CA PRO A 79 17.70 2.66 -3.41
C PRO A 79 17.05 1.32 -3.76
N LEU A 80 16.63 1.21 -5.02
CA LEU A 80 15.87 0.07 -5.51
C LEU A 80 16.56 -1.27 -5.33
N LYS A 81 17.87 -1.35 -5.61
CA LYS A 81 18.62 -2.60 -5.46
C LYS A 81 18.54 -3.12 -4.04
N SER A 82 18.67 -2.22 -3.06
CA SER A 82 18.55 -2.58 -1.64
C SER A 82 17.13 -3.05 -1.31
N LEU A 83 16.11 -2.34 -1.78
CA LEU A 83 14.71 -2.72 -1.54
C LEU A 83 14.38 -4.08 -2.17
N PHE A 84 14.71 -4.29 -3.44
CA PHE A 84 14.49 -5.56 -4.12
C PHE A 84 15.27 -6.72 -3.51
N TRP A 85 16.51 -6.47 -3.05
CA TRP A 85 17.27 -7.46 -2.32
C TRP A 85 16.58 -7.86 -1.01
N LEU A 86 16.05 -6.89 -0.24
CA LEU A 86 15.29 -7.18 0.99
C LEU A 86 14.07 -8.06 0.71
N ALA A 87 13.46 -7.92 -0.46
CA ALA A 87 12.31 -8.73 -0.90
C ALA A 87 12.70 -10.08 -1.53
N GLY A 88 13.99 -10.36 -1.70
CA GLY A 88 14.47 -11.57 -2.39
C GLY A 88 14.30 -11.54 -3.91
N TYR A 89 14.16 -10.37 -4.52
CA TYR A 89 14.01 -10.21 -5.97
C TYR A 89 15.37 -10.06 -6.68
N ASP A 90 16.20 -11.11 -6.62
CA ASP A 90 17.59 -11.06 -7.10
C ASP A 90 17.73 -10.78 -8.61
N GLU A 91 16.74 -11.16 -9.44
CA GLU A 91 16.78 -10.82 -10.87
C GLU A 91 16.51 -9.34 -11.10
N LEU A 92 15.65 -8.71 -10.30
CA LEU A 92 15.43 -7.25 -10.36
C LEU A 92 16.63 -6.47 -9.84
N VAL A 93 17.35 -6.97 -8.83
CA VAL A 93 18.62 -6.37 -8.39
C VAL A 93 19.63 -6.34 -9.56
N ARG A 94 19.68 -7.42 -10.36
CA ARG A 94 20.53 -7.50 -11.55
C ARG A 94 20.00 -6.65 -12.71
N ALA A 95 18.69 -6.59 -12.89
CA ALA A 95 18.06 -5.81 -13.97
C ALA A 95 18.38 -4.32 -13.87
N VAL A 96 18.59 -3.78 -12.66
CA VAL A 96 19.00 -2.39 -12.45
C VAL A 96 20.39 -2.07 -13.03
N ASP A 97 21.30 -3.06 -13.07
CA ASP A 97 22.63 -2.88 -13.66
C ASP A 97 22.68 -3.28 -15.15
N ASP A 98 21.61 -3.87 -15.68
CA ASP A 98 21.57 -4.41 -17.03
C ASP A 98 21.08 -3.32 -18.02
N PRO A 99 21.90 -2.92 -19.01
CA PRO A 99 21.55 -1.86 -19.96
C PRO A 99 20.37 -2.21 -20.87
N ALA A 100 19.91 -3.46 -20.89
CA ALA A 100 18.69 -3.86 -21.60
C ALA A 100 17.40 -3.34 -20.93
N TYR A 101 17.47 -2.90 -19.68
CA TYR A 101 16.34 -2.35 -18.92
C TYR A 101 16.50 -0.86 -18.69
N THR A 102 15.38 -0.15 -18.53
CA THR A 102 15.37 1.29 -18.22
C THR A 102 15.11 1.58 -16.73
N ILE A 103 15.13 0.53 -15.90
CA ILE A 103 15.03 0.68 -14.44
C ILE A 103 16.39 1.12 -13.91
N GLU A 104 16.40 2.12 -13.04
CA GLU A 104 17.61 2.72 -12.47
C GLU A 104 17.60 2.54 -10.95
N ASP A 105 18.77 2.62 -10.30
CA ASP A 105 18.88 2.47 -8.83
C ASP A 105 18.42 3.73 -8.07
N GLU A 106 17.18 4.15 -8.33
CA GLU A 106 16.59 5.34 -7.72
C GLU A 106 16.08 5.08 -6.30
N VAL A 107 16.12 6.12 -5.46
CA VAL A 107 15.52 6.06 -4.12
C VAL A 107 14.00 6.05 -4.22
N ARG A 108 13.39 5.07 -3.55
CA ARG A 108 11.93 4.89 -3.46
C ARG A 108 11.47 4.76 -2.03
N VAL A 109 10.18 5.05 -1.85
CA VAL A 109 9.45 4.87 -0.60
C VAL A 109 8.60 3.60 -0.73
N VAL A 110 8.71 2.72 0.26
CA VAL A 110 7.79 1.61 0.48
C VAL A 110 6.90 1.98 1.65
N LEU A 111 5.59 1.97 1.42
CA LEU A 111 4.62 2.42 2.41
C LEU A 111 4.46 1.42 3.55
N ASN A 112 4.01 1.92 4.69
CA ASN A 112 3.68 1.13 5.86
C ASN A 112 2.67 0.05 5.51
N GLY A 113 3.09 -1.19 5.74
CA GLY A 113 2.22 -2.31 5.54
C GLY A 113 2.12 -2.83 4.12
N VAL A 114 2.99 -2.32 3.27
CA VAL A 114 3.03 -2.66 1.86
C VAL A 114 4.29 -3.44 1.61
N ASP A 115 4.13 -4.59 0.95
CA ASP A 115 5.28 -5.36 0.51
C ASP A 115 6.03 -4.62 -0.60
N ILE A 116 7.35 -4.82 -0.66
CA ILE A 116 8.21 -4.16 -1.64
C ILE A 116 7.78 -4.48 -3.08
N GLY A 117 7.15 -5.64 -3.30
CA GLY A 117 6.52 -6.02 -4.56
C GLY A 117 5.50 -5.03 -5.11
N TRP A 118 4.93 -4.15 -4.27
CA TRP A 118 4.05 -3.07 -4.72
C TRP A 118 4.73 -2.10 -5.69
N LEU A 119 6.05 -1.88 -5.54
CA LEU A 119 6.81 -1.05 -6.49
C LEU A 119 6.80 -1.62 -7.91
N LEU A 120 6.59 -2.93 -8.07
CA LEU A 120 6.61 -3.58 -9.38
C LEU A 120 5.46 -3.10 -10.27
N GLU A 121 4.30 -2.79 -9.68
CA GLU A 121 3.18 -2.22 -10.43
C GLU A 121 3.55 -0.84 -10.98
N ASP A 122 4.15 0.01 -10.15
CA ASP A 122 4.62 1.34 -10.57
C ASP A 122 5.63 1.23 -11.73
N TYR A 123 6.61 0.32 -11.63
CA TYR A 123 7.61 0.14 -12.69
C TYR A 123 7.05 -0.47 -13.96
N LEU A 124 6.06 -1.35 -13.86
CA LEU A 124 5.34 -1.86 -15.02
C LEU A 124 4.53 -0.74 -15.69
N GLU A 125 3.84 0.09 -14.91
CA GLU A 125 3.06 1.23 -15.41
C GLU A 125 3.95 2.31 -16.06
N GLU A 126 5.16 2.52 -15.52
CA GLU A 126 6.18 3.39 -16.12
C GLU A 126 6.87 2.76 -17.34
N GLY A 127 6.63 1.47 -17.63
CA GLY A 127 7.29 0.76 -18.72
C GLY A 127 8.78 0.47 -18.46
N LYS A 128 9.23 0.56 -17.22
CA LYS A 128 10.63 0.34 -16.81
C LYS A 128 11.00 -1.12 -16.66
N ILE A 129 10.02 -2.00 -16.46
CA ILE A 129 10.21 -3.44 -16.44
C ILE A 129 9.29 -4.13 -17.48
N PRO A 130 9.78 -5.17 -18.18
CA PRO A 130 8.94 -5.99 -19.04
C PRO A 130 7.85 -6.71 -18.27
N ARG A 131 6.68 -6.88 -18.91
CA ARG A 131 5.56 -7.64 -18.34
C ARG A 131 5.96 -9.06 -17.95
N GLN A 132 6.86 -9.70 -18.69
CA GLN A 132 7.32 -11.06 -18.41
C GLN A 132 8.05 -11.13 -17.06
N LEU A 133 8.93 -10.16 -16.79
CA LEU A 133 9.64 -10.07 -15.51
C LEU A 133 8.66 -9.79 -14.37
N TYR A 134 7.71 -8.88 -14.57
CA TYR A 134 6.62 -8.64 -13.62
C TYR A 134 5.79 -9.91 -13.33
N MET A 135 5.41 -10.66 -14.38
CA MET A 135 4.61 -11.89 -14.24
C MET A 135 5.35 -12.99 -13.49
N GLN A 136 6.67 -13.13 -13.64
CA GLN A 136 7.46 -14.10 -12.89
C GLN A 136 7.37 -13.86 -11.38
N TYR A 137 7.31 -12.60 -10.95
CA TYR A 137 7.15 -12.25 -9.53
C TYR A 137 5.70 -12.31 -9.04
N LEU A 138 4.72 -12.29 -9.95
CA LEU A 138 3.32 -12.57 -9.63
C LEU A 138 3.03 -14.08 -9.52
N ASP A 139 3.51 -14.91 -10.46
CA ASP A 139 3.10 -16.31 -10.65
C ASP A 139 3.49 -17.26 -9.50
N TYR A 140 4.48 -16.92 -8.68
CA TYR A 140 4.85 -17.77 -7.54
C TYR A 140 3.92 -17.58 -6.34
N ALA A 141 3.19 -16.46 -6.23
CA ALA A 141 2.07 -16.33 -5.32
C ALA A 141 0.85 -16.66 -6.17
N SER A 142 0.39 -17.93 -6.12
CA SER A 142 -0.82 -18.42 -6.82
C SER A 142 -1.70 -17.25 -7.21
N PRO A 143 -1.84 -16.88 -8.49
CA PRO A 143 -2.53 -15.66 -8.85
C PRO A 143 -3.88 -15.79 -8.19
N PRO A 144 -4.18 -14.98 -7.16
CA PRO A 144 -5.44 -15.15 -6.54
C PRO A 144 -6.38 -14.65 -7.65
N SER A 145 -7.35 -15.49 -8.00
CA SER A 145 -8.11 -15.55 -9.26
C SER A 145 -8.88 -14.27 -9.65
N TRP A 146 -8.59 -13.16 -8.95
CA TRP A 146 -9.06 -11.79 -9.08
C TRP A 146 -8.06 -10.84 -9.75
N LEU A 147 -6.82 -11.26 -10.05
CA LEU A 147 -5.93 -10.50 -10.95
C LEU A 147 -6.47 -10.59 -12.39
N LEU A 148 -7.47 -9.76 -12.69
CA LEU A 148 -8.07 -9.60 -14.03
C LEU A 148 -6.96 -9.33 -15.07
N PRO A 149 -6.61 -10.30 -15.93
CA PRO A 149 -5.68 -10.05 -17.01
C PRO A 149 -6.48 -9.46 -18.18
N VAL A 150 -7.03 -8.24 -18.06
CA VAL A 150 -7.94 -7.72 -19.09
C VAL A 150 -7.72 -6.22 -19.34
N ILE A 151 -7.00 -5.93 -20.43
CA ILE A 151 -7.12 -4.71 -21.27
C ILE A 151 -7.04 -3.37 -20.52
N ILE A 152 -5.86 -2.95 -20.05
CA ILE A 152 -5.72 -1.66 -19.31
C ILE A 152 -4.72 -0.68 -19.95
N SER A 153 -3.83 -1.12 -20.84
CA SER A 153 -2.74 -0.24 -21.35
C SER A 153 -3.22 1.01 -22.11
N ARG A 154 -4.32 0.94 -22.86
CA ARG A 154 -4.85 2.12 -23.59
C ARG A 154 -5.73 3.04 -22.76
N LEU A 155 -6.23 2.58 -21.62
CA LEU A 155 -7.17 3.33 -20.79
C LEU A 155 -6.51 3.94 -19.54
N ASN A 156 -5.31 3.49 -19.20
CA ASN A 156 -4.47 4.07 -18.16
C ASN A 156 -3.88 5.44 -18.52
N LEU A 157 -4.26 6.05 -19.64
CA LEU A 157 -3.81 7.39 -19.98
C LEU A 157 -4.69 8.44 -19.29
N ILE A 158 -4.09 9.59 -18.98
CA ILE A 158 -4.89 10.75 -18.55
C ILE A 158 -5.77 11.14 -19.75
N PRO A 159 -7.11 11.23 -19.60
CA PRO A 159 -7.96 11.58 -20.72
C PRO A 159 -7.57 12.93 -21.32
N GLN A 160 -7.54 13.07 -22.65
CA GLN A 160 -7.07 14.28 -23.33
C GLN A 160 -7.84 15.56 -22.94
N ALA A 161 -9.09 15.40 -22.49
CA ALA A 161 -9.91 16.51 -22.02
C ALA A 161 -9.42 17.09 -20.67
N VAL A 162 -8.62 16.35 -19.91
CA VAL A 162 -8.10 16.79 -18.60
C VAL A 162 -6.85 17.63 -18.82
N THR A 163 -6.94 18.90 -18.41
CA THR A 163 -5.89 19.91 -18.54
C THR A 163 -5.32 20.31 -17.18
N THR A 164 -4.37 21.24 -17.16
CA THR A 164 -3.83 21.83 -15.92
C THR A 164 -4.82 22.72 -15.18
N ASP A 165 -5.90 23.14 -15.84
CA ASP A 165 -6.99 23.87 -15.19
C ASP A 165 -8.03 22.91 -14.62
N LEU A 166 -8.57 23.23 -13.45
CA LEU A 166 -9.69 22.52 -12.85
C LEU A 166 -10.97 22.73 -13.67
N ARG A 167 -11.50 21.66 -14.27
CA ARG A 167 -12.70 21.72 -15.12
C ARG A 167 -13.68 20.60 -14.78
N SER A 168 -14.96 20.85 -15.01
CA SER A 168 -16.03 19.86 -14.82
C SER A 168 -16.20 19.03 -16.09
N HIS A 169 -16.25 17.71 -15.94
CA HIS A 169 -16.42 16.78 -17.04
C HIS A 169 -17.49 15.75 -16.73
N ASN A 170 -18.17 15.28 -17.77
CA ASN A 170 -18.99 14.09 -17.65
C ASN A 170 -18.09 12.87 -17.45
N ILE A 171 -18.33 12.09 -16.39
CA ILE A 171 -17.46 10.97 -16.03
C ILE A 171 -17.45 9.87 -17.10
N ARG A 172 -18.55 9.69 -17.84
CA ARG A 172 -18.64 8.73 -18.96
C ARG A 172 -17.84 9.20 -20.19
N THR A 173 -17.65 10.51 -20.35
CA THR A 173 -16.80 11.06 -21.41
C THR A 173 -15.32 10.85 -21.09
N LEU A 174 -14.94 10.96 -19.81
CA LEU A 174 -13.58 10.65 -19.36
C LEU A 174 -13.30 9.14 -19.36
N TYR A 175 -14.28 8.33 -18.93
CA TYR A 175 -14.19 6.88 -18.83
C TYR A 175 -15.45 6.21 -19.38
N PRO A 176 -15.43 5.79 -20.66
CA PRO A 176 -16.59 5.13 -21.29
C PRO A 176 -17.03 3.84 -20.60
N LEU A 177 -16.07 3.15 -19.94
CA LEU A 177 -16.35 1.93 -19.18
C LEU A 177 -16.80 2.19 -17.74
N SER A 178 -16.87 3.46 -17.31
CA SER A 178 -17.39 3.77 -15.99
C SER A 178 -18.82 3.24 -15.86
N ARG A 179 -19.11 2.60 -14.73
CA ARG A 179 -20.47 2.19 -14.37
C ARG A 179 -20.93 3.09 -13.24
N PRO A 180 -21.40 4.32 -13.55
CA PRO A 180 -21.90 5.23 -12.54
C PRO A 180 -23.26 4.72 -12.05
N GLN A 181 -23.27 3.68 -11.21
CA GLN A 181 -24.46 3.31 -10.46
C GLN A 181 -24.72 4.37 -9.40
N TYR A 182 -23.65 4.79 -8.71
CA TYR A 182 -23.72 5.77 -7.62
C TYR A 182 -22.69 6.90 -7.75
N LEU A 183 -21.79 6.84 -8.74
CA LEU A 183 -20.90 7.95 -9.05
C LEU A 183 -21.71 9.12 -9.63
N PRO A 184 -21.32 10.37 -9.33
CA PRO A 184 -21.94 11.53 -9.96
C PRO A 184 -21.65 11.55 -11.46
N ASN A 185 -22.60 12.10 -12.22
CA ASN A 185 -22.44 12.25 -13.67
C ASN A 185 -21.34 13.24 -14.04
N ILE A 186 -21.13 14.25 -13.19
CA ILE A 186 -20.15 15.31 -13.39
C ILE A 186 -19.14 15.25 -12.26
N VAL A 187 -17.87 15.25 -12.62
CA VAL A 187 -16.73 15.35 -11.69
C VAL A 187 -15.82 16.48 -12.16
N LYS A 188 -15.21 17.19 -11.21
CA LYS A 188 -14.10 18.08 -11.53
C LYS A 188 -12.85 17.24 -11.80
N SER A 189 -12.01 17.65 -12.73
CA SER A 189 -10.72 17.02 -12.93
C SER A 189 -9.64 18.02 -13.28
N VAL A 190 -8.42 17.69 -12.90
CA VAL A 190 -7.23 18.49 -13.15
C VAL A 190 -6.02 17.59 -13.30
N LYS A 191 -5.09 17.99 -14.16
CA LYS A 191 -3.78 17.34 -14.35
C LYS A 191 -2.71 18.17 -13.66
N VAL A 192 -1.92 17.52 -12.80
CA VAL A 192 -0.89 18.16 -12.00
C VAL A 192 0.42 17.39 -12.19
N LYS A 193 1.51 18.13 -12.40
CA LYS A 193 2.84 17.52 -12.48
C LYS A 193 3.19 16.91 -11.12
N TRP A 194 3.59 15.66 -11.13
CA TRP A 194 4.01 14.95 -9.93
C TRP A 194 5.23 15.62 -9.29
N GLU A 195 5.23 15.70 -7.97
CA GLU A 195 6.29 16.32 -7.18
C GLU A 195 6.75 15.33 -6.11
N ARG A 196 8.06 15.16 -5.95
CA ARG A 196 8.63 14.25 -4.94
C ARG A 196 8.28 14.68 -3.51
N ARG A 197 8.19 15.98 -3.26
CA ARG A 197 7.85 16.57 -1.96
C ARG A 197 6.36 16.86 -1.86
N PRO A 198 5.61 16.22 -0.93
CA PRO A 198 4.19 16.46 -0.75
C PRO A 198 3.83 17.94 -0.52
N GLU A 199 4.69 18.72 0.14
CA GLU A 199 4.48 20.15 0.41
C GLU A 199 4.51 21.00 -0.87
N LYS A 200 5.32 20.61 -1.86
CA LYS A 200 5.32 21.28 -3.18
C LYS A 200 4.07 20.91 -3.95
N PHE A 201 3.67 19.64 -3.89
CA PHE A 201 2.43 19.16 -4.50
C PHE A 201 1.21 19.91 -3.92
N LEU A 202 1.10 19.96 -2.59
CA LEU A 202 0.04 20.63 -1.85
C LEU A 202 -0.15 22.08 -2.28
N ARG A 203 0.95 22.86 -2.30
CA ARG A 203 0.90 24.26 -2.74
C ARG A 203 0.36 24.41 -4.16
N LYS A 204 0.72 23.52 -5.09
CA LYS A 204 0.15 23.55 -6.45
C LYS A 204 -1.34 23.24 -6.46
N ILE A 205 -1.80 22.31 -5.63
CA ILE A 205 -3.23 22.01 -5.51
C ILE A 205 -3.99 23.20 -4.94
N GLU A 206 -3.46 23.85 -3.90
CA GLU A 206 -4.02 25.07 -3.31
C GLU A 206 -4.08 26.23 -4.32
N GLU A 207 -3.06 26.38 -5.17
CA GLU A 207 -3.05 27.38 -6.24
C GLU A 207 -4.09 27.11 -7.33
N ILE A 208 -4.26 25.84 -7.74
CA ILE A 208 -5.19 25.48 -8.82
C ILE A 208 -6.64 25.40 -8.33
N ALA A 209 -6.82 25.01 -7.08
CA ALA A 209 -8.12 24.67 -6.52
C ALA A 209 -8.20 25.10 -5.03
N PRO A 210 -8.18 26.41 -4.73
CA PRO A 210 -8.17 26.91 -3.34
C PRO A 210 -9.33 26.34 -2.52
N ASP A 211 -10.54 26.39 -3.08
CA ASP A 211 -11.76 25.90 -2.41
C ASP A 211 -11.84 24.37 -2.26
N LEU A 212 -10.93 23.60 -2.89
CA LEU A 212 -11.01 22.13 -2.89
C LEU A 212 -10.81 21.55 -1.49
N LEU A 213 -9.95 22.21 -0.71
CA LEU A 213 -9.51 21.78 0.62
C LEU A 213 -10.07 22.65 1.77
N GLU A 214 -10.71 23.78 1.44
CA GLU A 214 -11.31 24.68 2.43
C GLU A 214 -12.58 24.12 3.09
N GLY A 215 -13.16 23.04 2.55
CA GLY A 215 -14.34 22.40 3.12
C GLY A 215 -14.04 21.62 4.40
N HIS A 216 -14.86 21.82 5.44
CA HIS A 216 -14.98 20.81 6.49
C HIS A 216 -15.55 19.52 5.88
N ASN A 217 -15.01 18.35 6.21
CA ASN A 217 -15.46 17.03 5.71
C ASN A 217 -15.02 16.68 4.27
N VAL A 218 -13.72 16.82 3.99
CA VAL A 218 -13.05 16.31 2.77
C VAL A 218 -12.34 15.00 3.07
N TRP A 219 -12.53 14.01 2.20
CA TRP A 219 -11.88 12.71 2.29
C TRP A 219 -11.16 12.39 0.98
N LEU A 220 -9.96 11.83 1.09
CA LEU A 220 -9.01 11.66 0.00
C LEU A 220 -8.62 10.21 -0.13
N ARG A 221 -8.51 9.74 -1.38
CA ARG A 221 -7.93 8.42 -1.68
C ARG A 221 -6.88 8.59 -2.76
N GLY A 222 -5.63 8.28 -2.43
CA GLY A 222 -4.58 8.10 -3.41
C GLY A 222 -4.57 6.69 -3.97
N LEU A 223 -4.25 6.56 -5.26
CA LEU A 223 -4.25 5.29 -5.96
C LEU A 223 -3.48 5.36 -7.29
N SER A 224 -3.15 4.20 -7.87
CA SER A 224 -2.65 4.13 -9.26
C SER A 224 -3.75 4.47 -10.27
N ARG A 225 -3.38 4.78 -11.51
CA ARG A 225 -4.36 4.99 -12.60
C ARG A 225 -5.16 3.73 -12.89
N THR A 226 -4.53 2.55 -12.81
CA THR A 226 -5.21 1.26 -12.93
C THR A 226 -6.27 1.10 -11.85
N ALA A 227 -5.93 1.38 -10.59
CA ALA A 227 -6.89 1.29 -9.50
C ALA A 227 -8.03 2.32 -9.65
N LEU A 228 -7.74 3.53 -10.14
CA LEU A 228 -8.77 4.54 -10.42
C LEU A 228 -9.75 4.03 -11.47
N MET A 229 -9.22 3.56 -12.59
CA MET A 229 -9.99 2.95 -13.66
C MET A 229 -10.90 1.82 -13.18
N CYS A 230 -10.32 0.88 -12.44
CA CYS A 230 -11.05 -0.23 -11.85
C CYS A 230 -12.16 0.30 -10.95
N THR A 231 -11.86 1.24 -10.05
CA THR A 231 -12.82 1.88 -9.14
C THR A 231 -13.98 2.56 -9.87
N LEU A 232 -13.71 3.24 -10.99
CA LEU A 232 -14.73 3.91 -11.79
C LEU A 232 -15.59 2.92 -12.59
N ALA A 233 -15.01 1.80 -13.04
CA ALA A 233 -15.73 0.73 -13.74
C ALA A 233 -16.55 -0.13 -12.77
N PHE A 234 -16.03 -0.37 -11.57
CA PHE A 234 -16.68 -1.10 -10.49
C PHE A 234 -16.03 -0.71 -9.18
N LEU A 235 -16.81 -0.23 -8.20
CA LEU A 235 -16.26 0.17 -6.92
C LEU A 235 -15.71 -1.06 -6.19
N ILE A 236 -14.39 -1.25 -6.25
CA ILE A 236 -13.70 -2.40 -5.65
C ILE A 236 -13.16 -1.96 -4.29
N PRO A 237 -13.68 -2.53 -3.17
CA PRO A 237 -13.06 -2.38 -1.87
C PRO A 237 -11.62 -2.90 -1.91
N SER A 238 -10.73 -2.28 -1.16
CA SER A 238 -9.40 -2.82 -0.94
C SER A 238 -9.53 -4.13 -0.16
N VAL A 239 -9.18 -5.24 -0.80
CA VAL A 239 -9.05 -6.56 -0.19
C VAL A 239 -7.58 -6.92 -0.29
N SER A 240 -6.85 -6.67 0.80
CA SER A 240 -5.43 -7.02 0.88
C SER A 240 -5.27 -8.19 1.84
N ASP A 241 -4.61 -9.25 1.40
CA ASP A 241 -4.09 -10.30 2.30
C ASP A 241 -2.93 -9.77 3.16
N LYS A 242 -2.32 -8.66 2.73
CA LYS A 242 -1.37 -7.84 3.49
C LYS A 242 -2.16 -6.87 4.38
N ALA A 243 -2.69 -7.46 5.45
CA ALA A 243 -3.11 -6.94 6.76
C ALA A 243 -2.97 -5.41 7.05
N PHE A 244 -1.84 -4.81 6.75
CA PHE A 244 -1.47 -3.49 7.25
C PHE A 244 -2.00 -2.29 6.45
N GLN A 245 -2.35 -2.46 5.18
CA GLN A 245 -3.05 -1.44 4.38
C GLN A 245 -4.53 -1.34 4.77
N THR A 246 -5.06 -2.41 5.35
CA THR A 246 -6.46 -2.60 5.71
C THR A 246 -6.57 -2.85 7.21
N GLU A 247 -6.06 -1.92 8.03
CA GLU A 247 -6.03 -2.05 9.50
C GLU A 247 -7.43 -2.09 10.15
N PHE A 248 -8.48 -1.87 9.37
CA PHE A 248 -9.89 -2.02 9.75
C PHE A 248 -10.62 -3.08 8.91
N GLY A 249 -9.88 -3.95 8.21
CA GLY A 249 -10.42 -5.00 7.35
C GLY A 249 -10.76 -4.57 5.92
N PRO A 250 -11.34 -5.45 5.10
CA PRO A 250 -11.72 -5.15 3.72
C PRO A 250 -12.66 -3.95 3.64
N GLY A 251 -12.35 -2.99 2.77
CA GLY A 251 -13.15 -1.77 2.67
C GLY A 251 -12.63 -0.74 1.68
N PHE A 252 -13.40 0.30 1.44
CA PHE A 252 -13.00 1.45 0.64
C PHE A 252 -12.41 2.53 1.56
N TYR A 253 -11.08 2.65 1.55
CA TYR A 253 -10.35 3.54 2.46
C TYR A 253 -10.21 4.96 1.89
N THR A 254 -10.45 5.94 2.75
CA THR A 254 -10.16 7.36 2.50
C THR A 254 -9.60 8.00 3.77
N THR A 255 -8.86 9.09 3.64
CA THR A 255 -8.24 9.83 4.75
C THR A 255 -8.56 11.32 4.67
N ASN A 256 -8.58 12.00 5.82
CA ASN A 256 -8.67 13.47 5.85
C ASN A 256 -7.30 14.16 5.67
N ASP A 257 -6.21 13.40 5.59
CA ASP A 257 -4.85 13.93 5.43
C ASP A 257 -4.33 13.76 4.00
N MET A 258 -4.05 14.87 3.33
CA MET A 258 -3.60 14.84 1.95
C MET A 258 -2.19 14.27 1.79
N LYS A 259 -1.29 14.46 2.75
CA LYS A 259 0.06 13.88 2.66
C LYS A 259 -0.02 12.35 2.69
N TYR A 260 -0.82 11.81 3.61
CA TYR A 260 -1.11 10.39 3.71
C TYR A 260 -1.76 9.88 2.43
N ALA A 261 -2.76 10.57 1.87
CA ALA A 261 -3.35 10.16 0.58
C ALA A 261 -2.33 10.19 -0.56
N PHE A 262 -1.48 11.23 -0.62
CA PHE A 262 -0.46 11.41 -1.65
C PHE A 262 0.52 10.24 -1.69
N ASP A 263 0.87 9.69 -0.52
CA ASP A 263 1.77 8.55 -0.42
C ASP A 263 1.27 7.30 -1.15
N TYR A 264 -0.05 7.10 -1.26
CA TYR A 264 -0.66 5.99 -2.01
C TYR A 264 -0.79 6.26 -3.51
N CYS A 265 -0.37 7.44 -3.99
CA CYS A 265 -0.38 7.77 -5.40
C CYS A 265 0.96 7.35 -6.04
N SER A 266 0.90 6.57 -7.12
CA SER A 266 2.07 6.37 -7.96
C SER A 266 2.47 7.67 -8.68
N ARG A 267 3.67 7.73 -9.28
CA ARG A 267 4.12 8.91 -10.08
C ARG A 267 3.16 9.25 -11.22
N ASN A 268 2.50 8.21 -11.73
CA ASN A 268 1.47 8.26 -12.74
C ASN A 268 0.10 7.88 -12.14
N GLY A 269 -0.13 8.22 -10.88
CA GLY A 269 -1.33 7.88 -10.15
C GLY A 269 -2.44 8.90 -10.31
N ALA A 270 -3.39 8.82 -9.38
CA ALA A 270 -4.43 9.81 -9.22
C ALA A 270 -4.84 9.93 -7.75
N MET A 271 -5.53 11.01 -7.43
CA MET A 271 -6.20 11.20 -6.15
C MET A 271 -7.68 11.49 -6.37
N MET A 272 -8.53 10.73 -5.70
CA MET A 272 -9.98 10.97 -5.64
C MET A 272 -10.30 11.81 -4.40
N VAL A 273 -11.11 12.86 -4.60
CA VAL A 273 -11.56 13.78 -3.55
C VAL A 273 -13.07 13.62 -3.36
N PHE A 274 -13.46 13.27 -2.15
CA PHE A 274 -14.83 13.06 -1.72
C PHE A 274 -15.22 14.21 -0.78
N GLN A 275 -16.28 14.93 -1.11
CA GLN A 275 -16.71 16.09 -0.34
C GLN A 275 -18.08 15.86 0.28
N ASN A 276 -18.18 16.07 1.59
CA ASN A 276 -19.44 16.00 2.34
C ASN A 276 -20.22 14.69 2.11
N PRO A 277 -19.62 13.50 2.33
CA PRO A 277 -20.37 12.25 2.26
C PRO A 277 -21.58 12.28 3.20
N ASP A 278 -22.76 11.90 2.69
CA ASP A 278 -23.99 11.85 3.49
C ASP A 278 -24.05 10.55 4.29
N LEU A 279 -23.75 10.66 5.59
CA LEU A 279 -23.67 9.52 6.51
C LEU A 279 -24.92 9.35 7.39
N ARG A 280 -25.96 10.19 7.24
CA ARG A 280 -27.08 10.29 8.21
C ARG A 280 -27.90 9.00 8.37
N ASN A 281 -27.94 8.16 7.34
CA ASN A 281 -28.71 6.91 7.32
C ASN A 281 -27.81 5.67 7.34
N LEU A 282 -26.57 5.82 7.83
CA LEU A 282 -25.59 4.74 7.89
C LEU A 282 -25.23 4.46 9.34
N ASN A 283 -24.89 3.21 9.63
CA ASN A 283 -24.25 2.86 10.90
C ASN A 283 -22.77 3.25 10.86
N VAL A 284 -22.48 4.47 11.33
CA VAL A 284 -21.11 4.97 11.49
C VAL A 284 -20.57 4.49 12.84
N TRP A 285 -19.55 3.64 12.78
CA TRP A 285 -18.83 3.18 13.96
C TRP A 285 -17.54 3.99 14.16
N GLU A 286 -17.44 4.61 15.32
CA GLU A 286 -16.23 5.26 15.84
C GLU A 286 -15.73 4.42 17.03
N PRO A 287 -14.72 3.53 16.83
CA PRO A 287 -14.25 2.64 17.89
C PRO A 287 -13.67 3.41 19.09
N THR A 288 -14.01 2.96 20.30
CA THR A 288 -13.31 3.36 21.52
C THR A 288 -11.83 2.96 21.47
N GLU A 289 -11.01 3.43 22.41
CA GLU A 289 -9.59 3.08 22.43
C GLU A 289 -9.34 1.57 22.52
N ASN A 290 -10.09 0.87 23.37
CA ASN A 290 -9.95 -0.57 23.53
C ASN A 290 -10.42 -1.33 22.27
N GLU A 291 -11.58 -0.97 21.73
CA GLU A 291 -12.11 -1.57 20.50
C GLU A 291 -11.18 -1.35 19.32
N TRP A 292 -10.58 -0.16 19.22
CA TRP A 292 -9.60 0.17 18.19
C TRP A 292 -8.34 -0.70 18.31
N ASN A 293 -7.80 -0.85 19.52
CA ASN A 293 -6.63 -1.70 19.77
C ASN A 293 -6.90 -3.14 19.34
N GLN A 294 -8.07 -3.68 19.67
CA GLN A 294 -8.48 -5.04 19.29
C GLN A 294 -8.66 -5.19 17.77
N LEU A 295 -9.35 -4.24 17.14
CA LEU A 295 -9.61 -4.24 15.71
C LEU A 295 -8.31 -4.17 14.91
N VAL A 296 -7.46 -3.18 15.21
CA VAL A 296 -6.18 -2.99 14.53
C VAL A 296 -5.29 -4.20 14.75
N ALA A 297 -5.07 -4.63 16.01
CA ALA A 297 -4.21 -5.78 16.30
C ALA A 297 -4.66 -7.06 15.58
N THR A 298 -5.96 -7.28 15.45
CA THR A 298 -6.50 -8.41 14.66
C THR A 298 -6.14 -8.28 13.19
N TRP A 299 -6.48 -7.15 12.57
CA TRP A 299 -6.29 -6.98 11.13
C TRP A 299 -4.83 -6.86 10.72
N ILE A 300 -3.97 -6.33 11.58
CA ILE A 300 -2.52 -6.29 11.38
C ILE A 300 -1.80 -7.57 11.89
N GLN A 301 -2.55 -8.57 12.35
CA GLN A 301 -2.07 -9.88 12.81
C GLN A 301 -0.96 -9.81 13.86
N LEU A 302 -1.13 -8.93 14.86
CA LEU A 302 -0.20 -8.89 15.99
C LEU A 302 -0.32 -10.19 16.81
N PRO A 303 0.80 -10.78 17.25
CA PRO A 303 0.82 -12.02 18.03
C PRO A 303 0.46 -11.74 19.51
N LEU A 304 -0.71 -11.16 19.76
CA LEU A 304 -1.23 -10.81 21.07
C LEU A 304 -2.34 -11.79 21.46
N SER A 305 -2.30 -12.33 22.69
CA SER A 305 -3.35 -13.22 23.21
C SER A 305 -4.65 -12.48 23.49
N GLY A 306 -5.81 -13.10 23.20
CA GLY A 306 -7.14 -12.58 23.56
C GLY A 306 -7.72 -11.51 22.62
N VAL A 307 -6.99 -11.09 21.58
CA VAL A 307 -7.45 -9.99 20.69
C VAL A 307 -8.65 -10.38 19.84
N ILE A 308 -8.73 -11.62 19.37
CA ILE A 308 -9.82 -12.11 18.51
C ILE A 308 -11.07 -12.47 19.33
N GLU A 309 -10.89 -12.95 20.55
CA GLU A 309 -11.98 -13.41 21.43
C GLU A 309 -12.92 -12.26 21.82
N ASP A 310 -12.41 -11.03 21.83
CA ASP A 310 -13.13 -9.82 22.21
C ASP A 310 -13.46 -8.89 21.01
N MET A 311 -13.55 -9.41 19.78
CA MET A 311 -13.85 -8.56 18.62
C MET A 311 -15.19 -7.82 18.81
N PRO A 312 -15.25 -6.47 18.68
CA PRO A 312 -16.47 -5.73 18.96
C PRO A 312 -17.61 -6.10 18.02
N ALA A 313 -18.78 -6.44 18.58
CA ALA A 313 -19.97 -6.80 17.78
C ALA A 313 -20.38 -5.69 16.79
N ARG A 314 -20.08 -4.43 17.09
CA ARG A 314 -20.35 -3.29 16.19
C ARG A 314 -19.59 -3.36 14.86
N TYR A 315 -18.49 -4.12 14.79
CA TYR A 315 -17.75 -4.30 13.55
C TYR A 315 -18.59 -4.97 12.46
N SER A 316 -19.43 -5.96 12.80
CA SER A 316 -20.24 -6.68 11.80
C SER A 316 -21.35 -5.84 11.19
N ASP A 317 -21.84 -4.86 11.94
CA ASP A 317 -23.03 -4.08 11.59
C ASP A 317 -22.68 -2.70 11.02
N ALA A 318 -21.39 -2.33 11.01
CA ALA A 318 -20.95 -1.03 10.54
C ALA A 318 -21.12 -0.90 9.02
N ASP A 319 -21.60 0.25 8.56
CA ASP A 319 -21.52 0.64 7.15
C ASP A 319 -20.22 1.40 6.86
N ILE A 320 -19.80 2.17 7.87
CA ILE A 320 -18.66 3.06 7.84
C ILE A 320 -17.89 2.89 9.15
N ILE A 321 -16.58 2.73 9.05
CA ILE A 321 -15.67 2.85 10.19
C ILE A 321 -14.95 4.19 10.06
N ARG A 322 -15.08 5.04 11.08
CA ARG A 322 -14.32 6.30 11.17
C ARG A 322 -13.39 6.22 12.35
N SER A 323 -12.08 6.30 12.10
CA SER A 323 -11.11 6.07 13.16
C SER A 323 -9.74 6.68 12.85
N PRO A 324 -8.93 7.02 13.88
CA PRO A 324 -7.55 7.43 13.67
C PRO A 324 -6.71 6.35 13.02
N ILE A 325 -5.83 6.77 12.11
CA ILE A 325 -4.85 5.92 11.45
C ILE A 325 -3.80 5.50 12.47
N SER A 326 -3.40 4.23 12.50
CA SER A 326 -2.34 3.81 13.41
C SER A 326 -0.96 4.32 12.99
N SER A 327 -0.12 4.60 13.99
CA SER A 327 1.25 5.09 13.86
C SER A 327 2.22 4.13 14.55
N ALA A 328 3.49 4.14 14.12
CA ALA A 328 4.57 3.30 14.65
C ALA A 328 4.25 1.78 14.59
N LYS A 329 3.61 1.33 13.50
CA LYS A 329 3.21 -0.07 13.26
C LYS A 329 4.38 -1.05 13.37
N ASP A 330 5.53 -0.71 12.76
CA ASP A 330 6.71 -1.58 12.77
C ASP A 330 7.28 -1.77 14.17
N THR A 331 7.39 -0.69 14.95
CA THR A 331 7.83 -0.73 16.34
C THR A 331 6.86 -1.55 17.20
N ALA A 332 5.55 -1.40 16.99
CA ALA A 332 4.53 -2.16 17.71
C ALA A 332 4.68 -3.67 17.49
N ARG A 333 5.00 -4.10 16.26
CA ARG A 333 5.26 -5.50 15.95
C ARG A 333 6.57 -6.00 16.55
N GLU A 334 7.66 -5.25 16.42
CA GLU A 334 8.96 -5.62 17.02
C GLU A 334 8.85 -5.78 18.55
N MET A 335 8.01 -4.97 19.19
CA MET A 335 7.84 -4.95 20.65
C MET A 335 6.67 -5.81 21.15
N ASN A 336 5.92 -6.49 20.28
CA ASN A 336 4.66 -7.17 20.61
C ASN A 336 3.74 -6.27 21.46
N ALA A 337 3.49 -5.06 20.99
CA ALA A 337 2.67 -4.04 21.66
C ALA A 337 1.57 -3.53 20.73
N PHE A 338 0.54 -2.87 21.29
CA PHE A 338 -0.45 -2.18 20.47
C PHE A 338 0.17 -0.98 19.73
N PRO A 339 -0.23 -0.71 18.48
CA PRO A 339 0.16 0.51 17.78
C PRO A 339 -0.40 1.75 18.48
N LYS A 340 0.15 2.93 18.15
CA LYS A 340 -0.35 4.20 18.69
C LYS A 340 -1.36 4.82 17.76
N ARG A 341 -2.47 5.37 18.29
CA ARG A 341 -3.43 6.17 17.51
C ARG A 341 -2.73 7.42 16.95
N GLY A 342 -2.86 7.64 15.64
CA GLY A 342 -2.40 8.84 14.96
C GLY A 342 -3.31 10.04 15.20
N LYS A 343 -2.98 11.17 14.56
CA LYS A 343 -3.80 12.39 14.62
C LYS A 343 -4.78 12.49 13.45
N GLU A 344 -4.40 11.86 12.34
CA GLU A 344 -5.12 11.81 11.09
C GLU A 344 -6.18 10.70 11.14
N GLU A 345 -7.29 10.89 10.45
CA GLU A 345 -8.42 9.96 10.45
C GLU A 345 -8.57 9.26 9.12
N GLN A 346 -9.08 8.04 9.17
CA GLN A 346 -9.61 7.31 8.03
C GLN A 346 -11.13 7.20 8.13
N LEU A 347 -11.78 7.30 6.97
CA LEU A 347 -13.17 6.95 6.75
C LEU A 347 -13.19 5.77 5.80
N VAL A 348 -13.66 4.62 6.29
CA VAL A 348 -13.64 3.36 5.56
C VAL A 348 -15.06 2.88 5.34
N ALA A 349 -15.46 2.73 4.08
CA ALA A 349 -16.72 2.08 3.76
C ALA A 349 -16.55 0.57 3.72
N VAL A 350 -17.29 -0.12 4.59
CA VAL A 350 -17.19 -1.58 4.79
C VAL A 350 -18.48 -2.32 4.39
N SER A 351 -19.54 -1.58 4.03
CA SER A 351 -20.76 -2.13 3.44
C SER A 351 -21.06 -1.54 2.05
N TYR A 352 -22.02 -2.13 1.34
CA TYR A 352 -22.51 -1.58 0.06
C TYR A 352 -23.15 -0.20 0.21
N ASP A 353 -23.85 0.07 1.31
CA ASP A 353 -24.50 1.36 1.55
C ASP A 353 -23.48 2.44 1.93
N GLY A 354 -22.45 2.09 2.72
CA GLY A 354 -21.29 2.96 2.95
C GLY A 354 -20.55 3.28 1.64
N CYS A 355 -20.30 2.26 0.82
CA CYS A 355 -19.65 2.40 -0.49
C CYS A 355 -20.46 3.32 -1.42
N ARG A 356 -21.79 3.16 -1.41
CA ARG A 356 -22.73 4.01 -2.16
C ARG A 356 -22.65 5.47 -1.71
N ALA A 357 -22.71 5.73 -0.41
CA ALA A 357 -22.68 7.09 0.12
C ALA A 357 -21.37 7.81 -0.23
N LEU A 358 -20.25 7.10 -0.07
CA LEU A 358 -18.94 7.63 -0.42
C LEU A 358 -18.81 7.88 -1.93
N SER A 359 -19.23 6.92 -2.77
CA SER A 359 -19.20 7.08 -4.24
C SER A 359 -19.97 8.31 -4.73
N ARG A 360 -21.14 8.59 -4.14
CA ARG A 360 -21.97 9.76 -4.48
C ARG A 360 -21.31 11.09 -4.17
N SER A 361 -20.38 11.09 -3.22
CA SER A 361 -19.67 12.29 -2.77
C SER A 361 -18.40 12.60 -3.55
N LEU A 362 -18.05 11.80 -4.57
CA LEU A 362 -16.89 12.06 -5.43
C LEU A 362 -17.04 13.41 -6.12
N SER A 363 -16.21 14.39 -5.74
CA SER A 363 -16.23 15.72 -6.32
C SER A 363 -15.19 15.89 -7.41
N THR A 364 -13.96 15.45 -7.12
CA THR A 364 -12.78 15.81 -7.92
C THR A 364 -11.85 14.62 -8.13
N ILE A 365 -11.25 14.51 -9.31
CA ILE A 365 -10.15 13.59 -9.61
C ILE A 365 -8.92 14.39 -10.02
N ILE A 366 -7.83 14.27 -9.27
CA ILE A 366 -6.54 14.90 -9.55
C ILE A 366 -5.63 13.86 -10.21
N TYR A 367 -5.17 14.14 -11.42
CA TYR A 367 -4.31 13.25 -12.21
C TYR A 367 -2.85 13.63 -12.09
N PHE A 368 -1.98 12.65 -11.85
CA PHE A 368 -0.56 12.90 -11.67
C PHE A 368 0.17 12.60 -12.98
N ASP A 369 0.94 13.57 -13.44
CA ASP A 369 1.72 13.47 -14.67
C ASP A 369 3.21 13.49 -14.33
N SER A 370 3.93 12.44 -14.69
CA SER A 370 5.37 12.32 -14.43
C SER A 370 6.25 12.97 -15.51
N CYS A 371 5.65 13.45 -16.62
CA CYS A 371 6.35 14.14 -17.70
C CYS A 371 6.87 15.54 -17.33
#